data_AF-A0A8I1TB75-F1
#
_entry.id   AF-A0A8I1TB75-F1
#
_cell.length_a   1.000
_cell.length_b   1.000
_cell.length_c   1.000
_cell.angle_alpha   90.00
_cell.angle_beta   90.00
_cell.angle_gamma   90.00
#
_symmetry.space_group_name_H-M   'P 1'
#
loop_
_entity.id
_entity.type
_entity.pdbx_description
1 polymer ?
#
loop_
_entity_poly.entity_id
_entity_poly.type
_entity_poly.pdbx_seq_one_letter_code
_entity_poly.pdbx_strand_id
1 'polypeptide(L)' 'MRTNQFLHTSFGPRDLAILREALEIWCEEKGVELNSVVAELAATALVNMFREGHHTVPALIDQLNRHKSLSSEFVL' A
#
# COMPACT_ATOMS: atom_id res chain seq x y z
N MET A 1 -16.17 -25.99 -6.33
CA MET A 1 -16.51 -24.54 -6.37
C MET A 1 -15.34 -23.79 -5.76
N ARG A 2 -14.58 -23.00 -6.55
CA ARG A 2 -13.65 -22.01 -5.99
C ARG A 2 -14.50 -20.82 -5.58
N THR A 3 -14.73 -20.64 -4.28
CA THR A 3 -15.44 -19.48 -3.75
C THR A 3 -14.65 -18.23 -4.11
N ASN A 4 -15.25 -17.38 -4.94
CA ASN A 4 -14.80 -16.01 -5.22
C ASN A 4 -14.89 -15.20 -3.92
N GLN A 5 -13.94 -15.37 -3.02
CA GLN A 5 -13.79 -14.55 -1.80
C GLN A 5 -13.12 -13.21 -2.15
N PHE A 6 -13.47 -12.61 -3.28
CA PHE A 6 -12.65 -11.53 -3.85
C PHE A 6 -12.93 -10.15 -3.23
N LEU A 7 -14.12 -9.82 -2.73
CA LEU A 7 -14.39 -8.40 -2.42
C LEU A 7 -15.43 -8.17 -1.31
N HIS A 8 -15.18 -8.63 -0.08
CA HIS A 8 -15.95 -8.13 1.08
C HIS A 8 -15.06 -7.83 2.29
N THR A 9 -13.88 -7.27 2.03
CA THR A 9 -13.07 -6.66 3.08
C THR A 9 -13.60 -5.24 3.29
N SER A 10 -14.52 -5.07 4.24
CA SER A 10 -14.84 -3.75 4.76
C SER A 10 -13.64 -3.26 5.56
N PHE A 11 -13.03 -2.15 5.14
CA PHE A 11 -11.96 -1.53 5.91
C PHE A 11 -12.53 -0.91 7.18
N GLY A 12 -12.18 -1.47 8.33
CA GLY A 12 -12.45 -0.86 9.62
C GLY A 12 -11.52 0.32 9.90
N PRO A 13 -11.78 1.11 10.95
CA PRO A 13 -10.93 2.23 11.36
C PRO A 13 -9.48 1.81 11.61
N ARG A 14 -9.28 0.59 12.13
CA ARG A 14 -7.95 0.01 12.37
C ARG A 14 -7.22 -0.28 11.06
N ASP A 15 -7.93 -0.79 10.07
CA ASP A 15 -7.34 -1.15 8.77
C ASP A 15 -6.91 0.12 8.03
N LEU A 16 -7.74 1.18 8.09
CA LEU A 16 -7.40 2.49 7.55
C LEU A 16 -6.21 3.13 8.26
N ALA A 17 -6.09 2.95 9.58
CA ALA A 17 -4.94 3.43 10.34
C ALA A 17 -3.64 2.73 9.92
N ILE A 18 -3.68 1.40 9.74
CA ILE A 18 -2.54 0.61 9.25
C ILE A 18 -2.11 1.06 7.85
N LEU A 19 -3.06 1.25 6.94
CA LEU A 19 -2.80 1.70 5.58
C LEU A 19 -2.20 3.11 5.54
N ARG A 20 -2.74 4.02 6.37
CA ARG A 20 -2.23 5.39 6.51
C ARG A 20 -0.81 5.40 7.05
N GLU A 21 -0.57 4.70 8.15
CA GLU A 21 0.74 4.62 8.79
C GLU A 21 1.79 4.04 7.84
N ALA A 22 1.45 2.97 7.11
CA ALA A 22 2.34 2.38 6.11
C ALA A 22 2.69 3.36 4.98
N LEU A 23 1.71 4.14 4.51
CA LEU A 23 1.93 5.15 3.47
C LEU A 23 2.81 6.30 3.96
N GLU A 24 2.52 6.84 5.14
CA GLU A 24 3.26 7.95 5.74
C GLU A 24 4.73 7.59 5.98
N ILE A 25 4.99 6.41 6.56
CA ILE A 25 6.35 5.91 6.78
C ILE A 25 7.07 5.71 5.43
N TRP A 26 6.42 5.07 4.45
CA TRP A 26 7.04 4.85 3.16
C TRP A 26 7.35 6.15 2.41
N CYS A 27 6.44 7.14 2.48
CA CYS A 27 6.67 8.46 1.91
C CYS A 27 7.87 9.17 2.56
N GLU A 28 8.00 9.09 3.89
CA GLU A 28 9.15 9.63 4.63
C GLU A 28 10.45 8.94 4.20
N GLU A 29 10.47 7.61 4.12
CA GLU A 29 11.63 6.82 3.70
C GLU A 29 12.07 7.12 2.25
N LYS A 30 11.12 7.45 1.36
CA LYS A 30 11.39 7.76 -0.05
C LYS A 30 11.57 9.23 -0.34
N GLY A 31 11.33 10.13 0.61
CA GLY A 31 11.31 11.57 0.38
C GLY A 31 10.20 12.01 -0.57
N VAL A 32 9.06 11.31 -0.55
CA VAL A 32 7.90 11.54 -1.41
C VAL A 32 6.86 12.36 -0.64
N GLU A 33 6.32 13.42 -1.26
CA GLU A 33 5.21 14.15 -0.66
C GLU A 33 3.93 13.30 -0.63
N LEU A 34 3.23 13.30 0.50
CA LEU A 34 2.02 12.50 0.72
C LEU A 34 0.87 12.84 -0.26
N ASN A 35 0.88 14.05 -0.83
CA ASN A 35 -0.11 14.51 -1.81
C ASN A 35 0.36 14.37 -3.26
N SER A 36 1.48 13.68 -3.49
CA SER A 36 2.00 13.46 -4.84
C SER A 36 1.29 12.30 -5.54
N VAL A 37 1.36 12.29 -6.88
CA VAL A 37 0.90 11.15 -7.70
C VAL A 37 1.58 9.83 -7.27
N VAL A 38 2.84 9.89 -6.85
CA VAL A 38 3.57 8.72 -6.32
C VAL A 38 2.85 8.15 -5.10
N ALA A 39 2.45 9.02 -4.16
CA ALA A 39 1.80 8.61 -2.92
C ALA A 39 0.40 8.05 -3.18
N GLU A 40 -0.34 8.58 -4.16
CA GLU A 40 -1.62 8.02 -4.59
C GLU A 40 -1.48 6.62 -5.20
N LEU A 41 -0.45 6.40 -6.02
CA LEU A 41 -0.12 5.09 -6.57
C LEU A 41 0.29 4.10 -5.48
N ALA A 42 1.11 4.54 -4.53
CA ALA A 42 1.49 3.76 -3.36
C ALA A 42 0.27 3.38 -2.51
N ALA A 43 -0.64 4.33 -2.25
CA ALA A 43 -1.88 4.07 -1.52
C ALA A 43 -2.75 3.01 -2.22
N THR A 44 -2.88 3.09 -3.54
CA THR A 44 -3.61 2.10 -4.35
C THR A 44 -2.97 0.72 -4.24
N ALA A 45 -1.64 0.63 -4.31
CA ALA A 45 -0.91 -0.61 -4.14
C ALA A 45 -1.10 -1.20 -2.73
N LEU A 46 -1.00 -0.38 -1.68
CA LEU A 46 -1.20 -0.79 -0.28
C LEU A 46 -2.60 -1.36 -0.05
N VAL A 47 -3.64 -0.74 -0.62
CA VAL A 47 -5.02 -1.26 -0.55
C VAL A 47 -5.12 -2.64 -1.19
N ASN A 48 -4.51 -2.85 -2.35
CA ASN A 48 -4.52 -4.16 -3.01
C ASN A 48 -3.77 -5.22 -2.18
N MET A 49 -2.58 -4.90 -1.68
CA MET A 49 -1.78 -5.80 -0.83
C MET A 49 -2.54 -6.17 0.46
N PHE A 50 -3.23 -5.21 1.07
CA PHE A 50 -4.05 -5.47 2.25
C PHE A 50 -5.16 -6.48 1.95
N ARG A 51 -5.82 -6.36 0.80
CA ARG A 51 -6.85 -7.31 0.36
C ARG A 51 -6.29 -8.70 0.05
N GLU A 52 -5.02 -8.79 -0.34
CA GLU A 52 -4.30 -10.04 -0.58
C GLU A 52 -3.83 -10.73 0.70
N GLY A 53 -3.98 -10.08 1.88
CA GLY A 53 -3.68 -10.65 3.19
C GLY A 53 -2.54 -9.96 3.95
N HIS A 54 -1.98 -8.88 3.42
CA HIS A 54 -0.91 -8.12 4.06
C HIS A 54 -1.49 -7.10 5.05
N HIS A 55 -1.73 -7.52 6.29
CA HIS A 55 -2.45 -6.68 7.27
C HIS A 55 -1.56 -5.97 8.30
N THR A 56 -0.24 -5.86 8.05
CA THR A 56 0.68 -5.18 8.99
C THR A 56 1.51 -4.16 8.25
N VAL A 57 1.79 -3.03 8.91
CA VAL A 57 2.65 -1.95 8.41
C VAL A 57 3.98 -2.47 7.85
N PRO A 58 4.79 -3.29 8.56
CA PRO A 58 6.05 -3.79 8.02
C PRO A 58 5.86 -4.69 6.79
N ALA A 59 4.85 -5.56 6.76
CA ALA A 59 4.60 -6.43 5.60
C ALA A 59 4.15 -5.65 4.35
N LEU A 60 3.44 -4.55 4.56
CA LEU A 60 3.01 -3.64 3.50
C LEU A 60 4.19 -2.86 2.93
N ILE A 61 5.01 -2.25 3.78
CA ILE A 61 6.20 -1.47 3.36
C ILE A 61 7.21 -2.36 2.62
N ASP A 62 7.49 -3.55 3.15
CA ASP A 62 8.39 -4.53 2.54
C ASP A 62 7.91 -4.95 1.14
N GLN A 63 6.60 -5.20 0.99
CA GLN A 63 6.02 -5.54 -0.31
C GLN A 63 6.01 -4.34 -1.28
N LEU A 64 5.73 -3.13 -0.78
CA LEU A 64 5.75 -1.90 -1.55
C LEU A 64 7.17 -1.58 -2.08
N ASN A 65 8.19 -1.82 -1.27
CA ASN A 65 9.60 -1.70 -1.64
C ASN A 65 10.04 -2.78 -2.64
N ARG A 66 9.45 -3.98 -2.59
CA ARG A 66 9.68 -5.04 -3.60
C ARG A 66 8.95 -4.79 -4.92
N HIS A 67 7.90 -3.96 -4.92
CA HIS A 67 7.16 -3.60 -6.13
C HIS A 67 8.02 -2.69 -7.03
N LYS A 68 8.85 -3.33 -7.88
CA LYS A 68 9.76 -2.68 -8.83
C LYS A 68 9.11 -1.62 -9.73
N SER A 69 7.80 -1.71 -9.96
CA SER A 69 7.04 -0.73 -10.75
C SER A 69 7.09 0.68 -10.18
N LEU A 70 7.18 0.85 -8.85
CA LEU A 70 7.26 2.18 -8.21
C LEU A 70 8.69 2.71 -8.10
N SER A 71 9.69 1.84 -8.19
CA SER A 71 11.11 2.23 -8.09
C SER A 71 11.71 2.66 -9.43
N SER A 72 11.14 2.22 -10.55
CA SER A 72 11.74 2.44 -11.88
C SER A 72 11.07 3.55 -12.70
N GLU A 73 9.85 3.96 -12.35
CA GLU A 73 9.02 4.84 -13.21
C GLU A 73 9.09 6.33 -12.82
N PHE A 74 9.85 6.67 -11.77
CA PHE A 74 10.06 8.05 -11.31
C PHE A 74 11.46 8.62 -11.61
N VAL A 75 12.27 7.89 -12.40
CA VAL A 75 13.51 8.43 -12.98
C VAL A 75 13.24 8.86 -14.41
N LEU A 76 12.56 10.00 -14.60
CA LEU A 76 12.68 10.86 -15.79
C LEU A 76 12.33 12.31 -15.41
#